data_AF-A0A2P0QJM6-F1
#
_entry.id   AF-A0A2P0QJM6-F1
#
_cell.length_a   1.000
_cell.length_b   1.000
_cell.length_c   1.000
_cell.angle_alpha   90.00
_cell.angle_beta   90.00
_cell.angle_gamma   90.00
#
_symmetry.space_group_name_H-M   'P 1'
#
loop_
_entity.id
_entity.type
_entity.pdbx_description
1 polymer ?
#
loop_
_entity_poly.entity_id
_entity_poly.type
_entity_poly.pdbx_seq_one_letter_code
_entity_poly.pdbx_strand_id
1 'polypeptide(L)' 'MKTELFYPRDWKAIRIEQFVAEIDAYIRWYNERRIKISLGSLSPIEYRRSLGPNL' A
#
# COMPACT_ATOMS: atom_id res chain seq x y z
N MET A 1 -7.32 -6.27 0.85
CA MET A 1 -7.15 -4.94 0.21
C MET A 1 -7.88 -3.89 1.02
N LYS A 2 -7.46 -2.62 0.96
CA LYS A 2 -8.17 -1.50 1.59
C LYS A 2 -9.24 -0.95 0.66
N THR A 3 -10.32 -0.44 1.23
CA THR A 3 -11.42 0.21 0.49
C THR A 3 -10.94 1.45 -0.27
N GLU A 4 -9.98 2.19 0.26
CA GLU A 4 -9.41 3.41 -0.36
C GLU A 4 -8.79 3.19 -1.76
N LEU A 5 -8.41 1.95 -2.12
CA LEU A 5 -7.96 1.65 -3.48
C LEU A 5 -9.12 1.67 -4.48
N PHE A 6 -10.33 1.29 -4.04
CA PHE A 6 -11.45 1.08 -4.93
C PHE A 6 -12.28 2.34 -5.19
N TYR A 7 -12.20 3.35 -4.31
CA TYR A 7 -12.96 4.60 -4.45
C TYR A 7 -12.01 5.73 -4.87
N PRO A 8 -12.34 6.57 -5.87
CA PRO A 8 -13.61 6.76 -6.59
C PRO A 8 -13.69 6.05 -7.96
N ARG A 9 -12.83 5.07 -8.24
CA ARG A 9 -12.62 4.55 -9.60
C ARG A 9 -13.67 3.48 -9.95
N ASP A 10 -14.26 3.56 -11.15
CA ASP A 10 -15.05 2.45 -11.70
C ASP A 10 -14.10 1.43 -12.36
N TRP A 11 -14.11 0.21 -11.84
CA TRP A 11 -13.24 -0.88 -12.29
C TRP A 11 -13.92 -1.79 -13.31
N LYS A 12 -15.18 -1.55 -13.69
CA LYS A 12 -15.93 -2.44 -14.58
C LYS A 12 -15.37 -2.52 -16.01
N ALA A 13 -14.67 -1.48 -16.46
CA ALA A 13 -14.14 -1.38 -17.82
C ALA A 13 -12.61 -1.48 -17.90
N ILE A 14 -11.91 -1.74 -16.78
CA ILE A 14 -10.46 -1.87 -16.78
C ILE A 14 -10.06 -3.25 -17.35
N ARG A 15 -8.93 -3.31 -18.06
CA ARG A 15 -8.34 -4.60 -18.41
C ARG A 15 -7.68 -5.26 -17.19
N ILE A 16 -7.61 -6.59 -17.18
CA ILE A 16 -7.00 -7.33 -16.07
C ILE A 16 -5.54 -6.95 -15.84
N GLU A 17 -4.77 -6.68 -16.90
CA GLU A 17 -3.36 -6.32 -16.78
C GLU A 17 -3.19 -4.93 -16.14
N GLN A 18 -4.07 -4.00 -16.50
CA GLN A 18 -4.12 -2.68 -15.88
C GLN A 18 -4.56 -2.76 -14.41
N PHE A 19 -5.51 -3.63 -14.09
CA PHE A 19 -5.93 -3.88 -12.70
C PHE A 19 -4.77 -4.39 -11.84
N VAL A 20 -4.02 -5.37 -12.34
CA VAL A 20 -2.85 -5.91 -11.64
C VAL A 20 -1.79 -4.82 -11.42
N ALA A 21 -1.53 -3.98 -12.42
CA ALA A 21 -0.58 -2.88 -12.29
C ALA A 21 -0.99 -1.85 -11.23
N GLU A 22 -2.28 -1.49 -11.19
CA GLU A 22 -2.82 -0.56 -10.17
C GLU A 22 -2.74 -1.16 -8.76
N ILE A 23 -2.99 -2.47 -8.60
CA ILE A 23 -2.80 -3.17 -7.32
C ILE A 23 -1.33 -3.15 -6.90
N ASP A 24 -0.39 -3.48 -7.80
CA ASP A 24 1.05 -3.48 -7.48
C ASP A 24 1.51 -2.09 -7.04
N ALA A 25 1.13 -1.06 -7.79
CA ALA A 25 1.43 0.33 -7.45
C ALA A 25 0.87 0.72 -6.07
N TYR A 26 -0.38 0.34 -5.78
CA TYR A 26 -0.99 0.61 -4.49
C TYR A 26 -0.27 -0.11 -3.33
N ILE A 27 0.09 -1.38 -3.50
CA ILE A 27 0.81 -2.15 -2.47
C ILE A 27 2.17 -1.51 -2.18
N ARG A 28 2.92 -1.13 -3.21
CA ARG A 28 4.20 -0.43 -3.06
C ARG A 28 4.03 0.88 -2.32
N TRP A 29 3.08 1.73 -2.75
CA TRP A 29 2.80 2.99 -2.08
C TRP A 29 2.40 2.78 -0.60
N TYR A 30 1.51 1.83 -0.33
CA TYR A 30 1.05 1.53 1.02
C TYR A 30 2.19 1.11 1.94
N ASN A 31 3.10 0.27 1.45
CA ASN A 31 4.18 -0.28 2.26
C ASN A 31 5.37 0.68 2.41
N GLU A 32 5.67 1.46 1.37
CA GLU A 32 6.90 2.25 1.31
C GLU A 32 6.70 3.74 1.55
N ARG A 33 5.49 4.28 1.28
CA ARG A 33 5.26 5.73 1.27
C ARG A 33 4.21 6.19 2.26
N ARG A 34 3.23 5.34 2.60
CA ARG A 34 2.15 5.73 3.51
C ARG A 34 2.67 5.88 4.94
N ILE A 35 2.66 7.12 5.45
CA ILE A 35 3.01 7.41 6.83
C ILE A 35 1.88 7.03 7.79
N LYS A 36 2.23 6.35 8.89
CA LYS A 36 1.31 6.04 10.00
C LYS A 36 1.80 6.62 11.31
N ILE A 37 1.01 7.51 11.91
CA ILE A 37 1.30 8.11 13.22
C ILE A 37 1.46 7.03 14.30
N SER A 38 0.60 6.00 14.27
CA SER A 38 0.69 4.88 15.22
C SER A 38 1.95 4.02 15.08
N LEU A 39 2.71 4.18 13.99
CA LEU A 39 4.02 3.54 13.78
C LEU A 39 5.17 4.51 14.06
N GLY A 40 4.94 5.54 14.87
CA GLY A 40 5.96 6.58 15.12
C GLY A 40 6.19 7.48 13.91
N SER A 41 5.15 7.72 13.11
CA SER A 41 5.22 8.49 11.86
C SER A 41 6.17 7.89 10.81
N LEU A 42 6.29 6.56 10.80
CA LEU A 42 7.04 5.80 9.79
C LEU A 42 6.10 5.18 8.75
N SER A 43 6.65 4.87 7.57
CA SER A 43 6.02 3.91 6.65
C SER A 43 6.07 2.48 7.23
N PRO A 44 5.21 1.55 6.77
CA PRO A 44 5.26 0.17 7.24
C PRO A 44 6.62 -0.51 7.09
N ILE A 45 7.34 -0.26 6.00
CA ILE A 45 8.66 -0.87 5.78
C ILE A 45 9.73 -0.26 6.69
N GLU A 46 9.72 1.06 6.89
CA GLU A 46 10.63 1.74 7.81
C GLU A 46 10.40 1.29 9.25
N TYR A 47 9.13 1.16 9.65
CA TYR A 47 8.77 0.63 10.95
C TYR A 47 9.32 -0.79 11.13
N ARG A 48 9.10 -1.70 10.16
CA ARG A 48 9.64 -3.07 10.23
C ARG A 48 11.17 -3.08 10.33
N ARG A 49 11.86 -2.20 9.59
CA ARG A 49 13.32 -2.07 9.68
C ARG A 49 13.78 -1.57 11.06
N SER A 50 13.03 -0.67 11.69
CA SER A 50 13.33 -0.15 13.03
C SER A 50 13.19 -1.20 14.14
N LEU A 51 12.40 -2.26 13.93
CA LEU A 51 12.24 -3.35 14.90
C LEU A 51 13.43 -4.32 14.93
N GLY A 52 14.34 -4.25 13.96
CA GLY A 52 15.49 -5.13 13.86
C GLY A 52 15.11 -6.59 13.50
N PRO A 53 16.10 -7.50 13.45
CA PRO A 53 15.93 -8.88 12.98
C PRO A 53 15.23 -9.84 13.97
N ASN A 54 14.61 -9.34 15.05
CA ASN A 54 13.98 -10.17 16.08
C ASN A 54 12.45 -10.32 15.89
N LEU A 55 12.00 -10.32 14.63
CA LEU A 55 10.68 -10.79 14.20
C LEU A 55 10.84 -11.96 13.23
#